data_AF-A0A5N9GVN3-F1
#
_entry.id   AF-A0A5N9GVN3-F1
#
_cell.length_a   1.000
_cell.length_b   1.000
_cell.length_c   1.000
_cell.angle_alpha   90.00
_cell.angle_beta   90.00
_cell.angle_gamma   90.00
#
_symmetry.space_group_name_H-M   'P 1'
#
loop_
_entity.id
_entity.type
_entity.pdbx_description
1 polymer ?
#
loop_
_entity_poly.entity_id
_entity_poly.type
_entity_poly.pdbx_seq_one_letter_code
_entity_poly.pdbx_strand_id
1 'polypeptide(L)'
;MAGIKPDQLEAQTPCAKWNVKQLMQHVIYGTIFIEDMFAGKTVSEVGDKHDGDLVGSDPSGTYNAVVESAMAAIAKPGAMEQTVHLSRGDMTGAAYVTSMFTDVLVHAWDVAKATGQDTVLDPELVAVSGG
;
A
#
# COMPACT_ATOMS: atom_id res chain seq x y z
N MET A 1 6.81 -4.77 6.09
CA MET A 1 7.26 -3.59 6.87
C MET A 1 7.80 -3.92 8.27
N ALA A 2 7.89 -5.19 8.68
CA ALA A 2 8.47 -5.54 9.98
C ALA A 2 10.01 -5.39 9.98
N GLY A 3 10.61 -5.33 11.18
CA GLY A 3 12.07 -5.45 11.35
C GLY A 3 12.89 -4.21 10.98
N ILE A 4 12.24 -3.09 10.64
CA ILE A 4 12.89 -1.82 10.29
C ILE A 4 13.32 -1.11 11.57
N LYS A 5 14.62 -0.78 11.67
CA LYS A 5 15.17 -0.07 12.83
C LYS A 5 15.02 1.45 12.65
N PRO A 6 14.93 2.23 13.75
CA PRO A 6 14.76 3.68 13.66
C PRO A 6 15.85 4.40 12.85
N ASP A 7 17.09 3.93 12.92
CA ASP A 7 18.24 4.49 12.18
C ASP A 7 18.20 4.19 10.67
N GLN A 8 17.34 3.26 10.23
CA GLN A 8 17.16 2.90 8.82
C GLN A 8 16.08 3.72 8.13
N LEU A 9 15.27 4.48 8.87
CA LEU A 9 14.17 5.28 8.31
C LEU A 9 14.66 6.34 7.31
N GLU A 10 15.88 6.85 7.51
CA GLU A 10 16.50 7.85 6.63
C GLU A 10 17.36 7.23 5.51
N ALA A 11 17.46 5.90 5.44
CA ALA A 11 18.22 5.23 4.40
C ALA A 11 17.60 5.47 3.01
N GLN A 12 18.45 5.65 2.01
CA GLN A 12 18.02 5.78 0.62
C GLN A 12 17.47 4.45 0.09
N THR A 13 16.35 4.51 -0.62
CA THR A 13 15.79 3.33 -1.30
C THR A 13 16.31 3.24 -2.74
N PRO A 14 16.23 2.06 -3.40
CA PRO A 14 16.54 1.95 -4.82
C PRO A 14 15.67 2.88 -5.69
N CYS A 15 14.44 3.17 -5.26
CA CYS A 15 13.66 4.30 -5.74
C CYS A 15 14.29 5.61 -5.23
N ALA A 16 15.19 6.20 -6.02
CA ALA A 16 15.97 7.39 -5.66
C ALA A 16 15.14 8.64 -5.25
N LYS A 17 13.81 8.58 -5.37
CA LYS A 17 12.90 9.65 -4.94
C LYS A 17 12.64 9.64 -3.44
N TRP A 18 12.79 8.50 -2.76
CA TRP A 18 12.29 8.31 -1.40
C TRP A 18 13.32 7.65 -0.47
N ASN A 19 13.41 8.16 0.75
CA ASN A 19 13.99 7.40 1.86
C ASN A 19 12.98 6.35 2.38
N VAL A 20 13.42 5.45 3.27
CA VAL A 20 12.56 4.38 3.82
C VAL A 20 11.30 4.97 4.47
N LYS A 21 11.41 6.04 5.27
CA LYS A 21 10.24 6.66 5.92
C LYS A 21 9.21 7.15 4.89
N GLN A 22 9.64 7.85 3.86
CA GLN A 22 8.77 8.36 2.79
C GLN A 22 8.12 7.23 2.00
N LEU A 23 8.85 6.15 1.75
CA LEU A 23 8.31 4.98 1.07
C LEU A 23 7.27 4.25 1.92
N MET A 24 7.51 4.13 3.22
CA MET A 24 6.52 3.58 4.15
C MET A 24 5.26 4.45 4.23
N GLN A 25 5.42 5.78 4.33
CA GLN A 25 4.32 6.73 4.28
C GLN A 25 3.49 6.53 3.01
N HIS A 26 4.13 6.41 1.84
CA HIS A 26 3.46 6.19 0.57
C HIS A 26 2.61 4.92 0.57
N VAL A 27 3.17 3.80 0.99
CA VAL A 27 2.48 2.51 1.01
C VAL A 27 1.33 2.50 2.03
N ILE A 28 1.51 3.07 3.22
CA ILE A 28 0.45 3.19 4.22
C ILE A 28 -0.69 4.06 3.67
N TYR A 29 -0.37 5.20 3.06
CA TYR A 29 -1.34 6.10 2.44
C TYR A 29 -2.09 5.41 1.29
N GLY A 30 -1.42 4.64 0.44
CA GLY A 30 -2.11 3.87 -0.60
C GLY A 30 -3.06 2.82 -0.01
N THR A 31 -2.62 2.12 1.03
CA THR A 31 -3.38 1.02 1.64
C THR A 31 -4.63 1.50 2.38
N ILE A 32 -4.55 2.61 3.12
CA ILE A 32 -5.69 3.14 3.89
C ILE A 32 -6.85 3.60 2.99
N PHE A 33 -6.57 4.01 1.75
CA PHE A 33 -7.61 4.38 0.78
C PHE A 33 -8.46 3.20 0.32
N ILE A 34 -7.97 1.96 0.40
CA ILE A 34 -8.70 0.77 -0.07
C ILE A 34 -10.05 0.67 0.63
N GLU A 35 -10.12 0.91 1.95
CA GLU A 35 -11.38 0.88 2.68
C GLU A 35 -12.39 1.88 2.13
N ASP A 36 -11.97 3.13 1.90
CA ASP A 36 -12.86 4.18 1.40
C ASP A 36 -13.31 3.91 -0.04
N MET A 37 -12.41 3.38 -0.89
CA MET A 37 -12.73 2.99 -2.27
C MET A 37 -13.75 1.85 -2.32
N PHE A 38 -13.59 0.84 -1.47
CA PHE A 38 -14.53 -0.28 -1.35
C PHE A 38 -15.80 0.07 -0.54
N ALA A 39 -15.87 1.29 0.01
CA ALA A 39 -17.10 1.89 0.52
C ALA A 39 -17.85 2.71 -0.56
N GLY A 40 -17.35 2.73 -1.80
CA GLY A 40 -17.97 3.42 -2.94
C GLY A 40 -17.68 4.92 -2.99
N LYS A 41 -16.75 5.43 -2.19
CA LYS A 41 -16.38 6.85 -2.21
C LYS A 41 -15.50 7.17 -3.41
N THR A 42 -15.65 8.37 -3.93
CA THR A 42 -14.70 8.99 -4.84
C THR A 42 -13.51 9.58 -4.07
N VAL A 43 -12.38 9.76 -4.75
CA VAL A 43 -11.20 10.46 -4.17
C VAL A 43 -11.57 11.85 -3.64
N SER A 44 -12.48 12.56 -4.32
CA SER A 44 -12.94 13.89 -3.89
C SER A 44 -13.73 13.86 -2.60
N GLU A 45 -14.49 12.79 -2.33
CA GLU A 45 -15.26 12.65 -1.09
C GLU A 45 -14.38 12.25 0.10
N VAL A 46 -13.27 11.55 -0.15
CA VAL A 46 -12.27 11.25 0.88
C VAL A 46 -11.50 12.52 1.27
N GLY A 47 -11.15 13.35 0.28
CA GLY A 47 -10.45 14.61 0.51
C GLY A 47 -9.09 14.41 1.20
N ASP A 48 -8.80 15.24 2.20
CA ASP A 48 -7.56 15.28 2.99
C ASP A 48 -7.63 14.43 4.28
N LYS A 49 -8.64 13.56 4.40
CA LYS A 49 -8.90 12.73 5.60
C LYS A 49 -7.66 11.98 6.11
N HIS A 50 -6.79 11.54 5.20
CA HIS A 50 -5.62 10.72 5.50
C HIS A 50 -4.29 11.48 5.39
N ASP A 51 -4.34 12.80 5.29
CA ASP A 51 -3.14 13.63 5.26
C ASP A 51 -2.47 13.67 6.64
N GLY A 52 -1.15 13.89 6.65
CA GLY A 52 -0.33 13.95 7.87
C GLY A 52 0.69 12.82 7.99
N ASP A 53 1.35 12.72 9.15
CA ASP A 53 2.33 11.67 9.44
C ASP A 53 1.61 10.37 9.80
N LEU A 54 1.61 9.41 8.86
CA LEU A 54 1.01 8.08 9.04
C LEU A 54 2.05 7.06 9.55
N VAL A 55 3.34 7.35 9.39
CA VAL A 55 4.43 6.49 9.89
C VAL A 55 4.48 6.59 11.42
N GLY A 56 4.41 7.80 11.97
CA GLY A 56 4.42 8.03 13.41
C GLY A 56 5.60 7.36 14.12
N SER A 57 5.36 6.86 15.33
CA SER A 57 6.37 6.13 16.13
C SER A 57 6.31 4.61 15.98
N ASP A 58 5.22 4.07 15.41
CA ASP A 58 5.04 2.64 15.19
C ASP A 58 4.50 2.37 13.77
N PRO A 59 5.36 2.48 12.74
CA PRO A 59 4.90 2.34 11.37
C PRO A 59 4.53 0.90 11.00
N SER A 60 5.06 -0.10 11.70
CA SER A 60 4.63 -1.49 11.53
C SER A 60 3.22 -1.69 12.04
N GLY A 61 2.90 -1.16 13.23
CA GLY A 61 1.55 -1.17 13.79
C GLY A 61 0.56 -0.46 12.88
N THR A 62 0.88 0.75 12.40
CA THR A 62 0.00 1.47 11.48
C THR A 62 -0.22 0.68 10.18
N TYR A 63 0.84 0.15 9.57
CA TYR A 63 0.72 -0.63 8.34
C TYR A 63 -0.17 -1.87 8.53
N ASN A 64 0.00 -2.61 9.63
CA ASN A 64 -0.83 -3.78 9.92
C ASN A 64 -2.31 -3.41 10.09
N ALA A 65 -2.61 -2.30 10.77
CA ALA A 65 -3.99 -1.84 10.98
C ALA A 65 -4.67 -1.45 9.66
N VAL A 66 -3.97 -0.75 8.76
CA VAL A 66 -4.55 -0.38 7.45
C VAL A 66 -4.70 -1.59 6.53
N VAL A 67 -3.78 -2.57 6.60
CA VAL A 67 -3.92 -3.84 5.87
C VAL A 67 -5.13 -4.62 6.37
N GLU A 68 -5.35 -4.69 7.69
CA GLU A 68 -6.52 -5.37 8.25
C GLU A 68 -7.84 -4.75 7.74
N SER A 69 -7.94 -3.41 7.75
CA SER A 69 -9.12 -2.71 7.21
C SER A 69 -9.30 -2.95 5.71
N ALA A 70 -8.22 -2.84 4.93
CA ALA A 70 -8.24 -3.12 3.51
C ALA A 70 -8.71 -4.55 3.20
N MET A 71 -8.16 -5.55 3.90
CA MET A 71 -8.53 -6.95 3.75
C MET A 71 -10.01 -7.19 4.08
N ALA A 72 -10.51 -6.59 5.16
CA ALA A 72 -11.92 -6.67 5.52
C ALA A 72 -12.84 -6.04 4.45
N ALA A 73 -12.39 -4.95 3.81
CA ALA A 73 -13.15 -4.28 2.76
C ALA A 73 -13.23 -5.11 1.47
N ILE A 74 -12.11 -5.69 1.03
CA ILE A 74 -12.04 -6.48 -0.21
C ILE A 74 -12.63 -7.90 -0.07
N ALA A 75 -12.79 -8.40 1.16
CA ALA A 75 -13.40 -9.70 1.43
C ALA A 75 -14.94 -9.69 1.36
N LYS A 76 -15.57 -8.51 1.23
CA LYS A 76 -17.03 -8.39 1.13
C LYS A 76 -17.57 -9.06 -0.15
N PRO A 77 -18.76 -9.68 -0.12
CA PRO A 77 -19.38 -10.21 -1.34
C PRO A 77 -19.56 -9.13 -2.40
N GLY A 78 -19.20 -9.42 -3.66
CA GLY A 78 -19.30 -8.48 -4.77
C GLY A 78 -18.19 -7.44 -4.85
N ALA A 79 -17.21 -7.50 -3.95
CA ALA A 79 -16.16 -6.50 -3.84
C ALA A 79 -15.28 -6.41 -5.10
N MET A 80 -15.04 -7.54 -5.79
CA MET A 80 -14.18 -7.59 -6.97
C MET A 80 -14.90 -7.07 -8.23
N GLU A 81 -16.21 -7.18 -8.26
CA GLU A 81 -17.09 -6.78 -9.36
C GLU A 81 -17.50 -5.31 -9.29
N GLN A 82 -17.45 -4.70 -8.10
CA GLN A 82 -17.86 -3.31 -7.92
C GLN A 82 -16.96 -2.34 -8.69
N THR A 83 -17.50 -1.16 -8.99
CA THR A 83 -16.74 -0.03 -9.53
C THR A 83 -16.05 0.73 -8.41
N VAL A 84 -14.76 1.00 -8.60
CA VAL A 84 -13.96 1.89 -7.76
C VAL A 84 -13.69 3.19 -8.53
N HIS A 85 -13.88 4.33 -7.86
CA HIS A 85 -13.86 5.67 -8.45
C HIS A 85 -12.55 6.41 -8.17
N LEU A 86 -11.56 6.24 -9.05
CA LEU A 86 -10.26 6.92 -8.93
C LEU A 86 -10.26 8.26 -9.69
N SER A 87 -9.34 9.15 -9.33
CA SER A 87 -9.14 10.43 -10.05
C SER A 87 -8.79 10.24 -11.53
N ARG A 88 -8.19 9.09 -11.87
CA ARG A 88 -7.82 8.69 -13.23
C ARG A 88 -8.93 7.94 -13.99
N GLY A 89 -10.10 7.78 -13.39
CA GLY A 89 -11.24 7.08 -13.95
C GLY A 89 -11.65 5.83 -13.17
N ASP A 90 -12.76 5.26 -13.59
CA ASP A 90 -13.38 4.09 -12.98
C ASP A 90 -12.68 2.79 -13.37
N MET A 91 -12.62 1.84 -12.43
CA MET A 91 -12.16 0.47 -12.70
C MET A 91 -12.87 -0.55 -11.81
N THR A 92 -12.76 -1.83 -12.14
CA THR A 92 -13.29 -2.91 -11.28
C THR A 92 -12.48 -3.03 -10.00
N GLY A 93 -13.12 -3.51 -8.93
CA GLY A 93 -12.45 -3.83 -7.67
C GLY A 93 -11.27 -4.78 -7.87
N ALA A 94 -11.40 -5.78 -8.74
CA ALA A 94 -10.31 -6.70 -9.08
C ALA A 94 -9.10 -6.00 -9.70
N ALA A 95 -9.31 -5.09 -10.66
CA ALA A 95 -8.23 -4.34 -11.30
C ALA A 95 -7.54 -3.38 -10.31
N TYR A 96 -8.33 -2.77 -9.42
CA TYR A 96 -7.80 -1.90 -8.37
C TYR A 96 -6.97 -2.70 -7.34
N VAL A 97 -7.46 -3.84 -6.86
CA VAL A 97 -6.72 -4.71 -5.92
C VAL A 97 -5.43 -5.20 -6.54
N THR A 98 -5.45 -5.61 -7.81
CA THR A 98 -4.23 -6.01 -8.54
C THR A 98 -3.22 -4.87 -8.60
N SER A 99 -3.68 -3.64 -8.90
CA SER A 99 -2.82 -2.46 -8.92
C SER A 99 -2.18 -2.18 -7.55
N MET A 100 -2.98 -2.22 -6.48
CA MET A 100 -2.52 -1.96 -5.11
C MET A 100 -1.58 -3.06 -4.61
N PHE A 101 -1.85 -4.31 -4.97
CA PHE A 101 -0.98 -5.44 -4.66
C PHE A 101 0.39 -5.30 -5.31
N THR A 102 0.44 -4.97 -6.61
CA THR A 102 1.69 -4.75 -7.33
C THR A 102 2.51 -3.60 -6.72
N ASP A 103 1.86 -2.50 -6.38
CA ASP A 103 2.49 -1.35 -5.70
C ASP A 103 3.14 -1.75 -4.37
N VAL A 104 2.38 -2.44 -3.51
CA VAL A 104 2.87 -2.95 -2.23
C VAL A 104 4.03 -3.94 -2.41
N LEU A 105 3.95 -4.84 -3.40
CA LEU A 105 4.97 -5.86 -3.65
C LEU A 105 6.31 -5.21 -4.05
N VAL A 106 6.28 -4.27 -4.99
CA VAL A 106 7.47 -3.54 -5.47
C VAL A 106 8.08 -2.73 -4.32
N HIS A 107 7.27 -2.02 -3.55
CA HIS A 107 7.79 -1.17 -2.49
C HIS A 107 8.21 -1.95 -1.24
N ALA A 108 7.64 -3.13 -0.98
CA ALA A 108 8.17 -4.05 0.02
C ALA A 108 9.59 -4.51 -0.35
N TRP A 109 9.85 -4.79 -1.63
CA TRP A 109 11.19 -5.12 -2.12
C TRP A 109 12.17 -3.94 -1.94
N ASP A 110 11.76 -2.72 -2.29
CA ASP A 110 12.58 -1.52 -2.12
C ASP A 110 12.99 -1.31 -0.65
N VAL A 111 12.04 -1.45 0.28
CA VAL A 111 12.30 -1.35 1.73
C VAL A 111 13.22 -2.47 2.18
N ALA A 112 12.97 -3.71 1.77
CA ALA A 112 13.80 -4.85 2.13
C ALA A 112 15.25 -4.64 1.66
N LYS A 113 15.42 -4.17 0.42
CA LYS A 113 16.73 -3.86 -0.16
C LYS A 113 17.44 -2.74 0.60
N ALA A 114 16.75 -1.65 0.92
CA ALA A 114 17.32 -0.50 1.64
C ALA A 114 17.70 -0.82 3.08
N THR A 115 17.01 -1.78 3.71
CA THR A 115 17.20 -2.15 5.13
C THR A 115 18.05 -3.41 5.33
N GLY A 116 18.55 -4.01 4.23
CA GLY A 116 19.38 -5.21 4.28
C GLY A 116 18.62 -6.49 4.66
N GLN A 117 17.30 -6.51 4.46
CA GLN A 117 16.46 -7.69 4.66
C GLN A 117 16.47 -8.61 3.44
N ASP A 118 15.85 -9.79 3.57
CA ASP A 118 15.69 -10.70 2.45
C ASP A 118 14.82 -10.06 1.34
N THR A 119 15.25 -10.23 0.10
CA THR A 119 14.62 -9.66 -1.10
C THR A 119 14.02 -10.72 -2.01
N VAL A 120 14.05 -12.00 -1.59
CA VAL A 120 13.36 -13.08 -2.31
C VAL A 120 11.86 -12.85 -2.23
N LEU A 121 11.27 -12.50 -3.38
CA LEU A 121 9.82 -12.44 -3.56
C LEU A 121 9.29 -13.81 -3.96
N ASP A 122 8.07 -14.12 -3.54
CA ASP A 122 7.37 -15.32 -3.97
C ASP A 122 7.12 -15.27 -5.49
N PRO A 123 7.58 -16.27 -6.27
CA PRO A 123 7.39 -16.29 -7.72
C PRO A 123 5.92 -16.20 -8.18
N GLU A 124 4.98 -16.74 -7.41
CA GLU A 124 3.55 -16.67 -7.74
C GLU A 124 3.01 -15.24 -7.58
N LEU A 125 3.46 -14.55 -6.52
CA LEU A 125 3.13 -13.13 -6.29
C LEU A 125 3.72 -12.23 -7.37
N VAL A 126 4.94 -12.54 -7.84
CA VAL A 126 5.56 -11.82 -8.96
C VAL A 126 4.79 -12.04 -10.26
N ALA A 127 4.33 -13.26 -10.54
CA ALA A 127 3.57 -13.56 -11.77
C ALA A 127 2.25 -12.76 -11.86
N VAL A 128 1.54 -12.58 -10.74
CA VAL A 128 0.32 -11.77 -10.67
C VAL A 128 0.59 -10.28 -10.95
N SER A 129 1.80 -9.80 -10.64
CA SER A 129 2.19 -8.40 -10.83
C SER A 129 2.69 -8.06 -12.25
N GLY A 130 2.98 -9.07 -13.08
CA GLY A 130 3.52 -8.90 -14.44
C GLY A 130 2.52 -9.08 -15.58
N GLY A 131 1.22 -9.24 -15.27
CA GLY A 131 0.12 -9.47 -16.21
C GLY A 131 -0.51 -8.21 -16.77
#